data_AF-A0A081REW2-F1
#
_entry.id   AF-A0A081REW2-F1
#
_cell.length_a   1.000
_cell.length_b   1.000
_cell.length_c   1.000
_cell.angle_alpha   90.00
_cell.angle_beta   90.00
_cell.angle_gamma   90.00
#
_symmetry.space_group_name_H-M   'P 1'
#
loop_
_entity.id
_entity.type
_entity.pdbx_description
1 polymer ?
#
loop_
_entity_poly.entity_id
_entity_poly.type
_entity_poly.pdbx_seq_one_letter_code
_entity_poly.pdbx_strand_id
1 'polypeptide(L)'
;MPNYIFYSWQSDTDNRIGRGLIQWALDRAIRALNADADVDPADRDLHADRDTVNVSGMPPLADTIFGKIDRSVAFLSDLTHVATRTKGQRSPNPNVLLEHGWALKSRGWGRMVGVMNTAMGHPDDHPLPFDLTHFKRPILFHCPAEASDEDRQAARLGLQKDLESALRLILDDEVLRMAQPPVEPHPHDVELLQRYRAQFPEPLRLFLREHNFGTPYPRKALDPLDDMAATWAGAAFDFEDETLQKAAVAVRAANTSLMELVYERVHVMDQNHNMAWVKTDEDVRRGMQPATLAAVKELNTRSTTLIDAIDAFEKVGRSRIRVAAQPPAAPQVDPRWEAARNEVNELAMDRMRGGLPEIVAVPSMTLRIVPLVAMDRPALDPKLVMTAALRFPPDMQVRVQSDSDERQWWSYGLPRIPTDNNPETRWRTRFVRPGAIEFETMIGARVDNDPQIVVDGRELETAIVTHLERLAGVLAAVGLTGPGLVAIAFRGVEDVELTRARGGGRTIRKPELLLPELRVDDLSAPMQPLLRDQFNVLWQASGWADGSPSFG
;
A
#
# COMPACT_ATOMS: atom_id res chain seq x y z
N MET A 1 0.27 -9.33 -28.18
CA MET A 1 -0.23 -8.00 -28.59
C MET A 1 0.70 -7.53 -29.70
N PRO A 2 0.24 -6.70 -30.65
CA PRO A 2 1.13 -6.12 -31.64
C PRO A 2 2.21 -5.28 -30.95
N ASN A 3 3.45 -5.45 -31.39
CA ASN A 3 4.59 -4.68 -30.94
C ASN A 3 4.78 -3.48 -31.88
N TYR A 4 5.03 -2.29 -31.33
CA TYR A 4 5.15 -1.07 -32.15
C TYR A 4 6.54 -0.45 -32.08
N ILE A 5 7.06 -0.02 -33.22
CA ILE A 5 8.21 0.88 -33.31
C ILE A 5 7.68 2.27 -33.56
N PHE A 6 7.91 3.19 -32.62
CA PHE A 6 7.52 4.58 -32.82
C PHE A 6 8.56 5.29 -33.68
N TYR A 7 8.12 5.89 -34.80
CA TYR A 7 8.99 6.61 -35.72
C TYR A 7 8.75 8.13 -35.66
N SER A 8 9.79 8.86 -35.26
CA SER A 8 9.87 10.32 -35.23
C SER A 8 10.76 10.83 -36.37
N TRP A 9 10.28 11.77 -37.20
CA TRP A 9 10.94 12.18 -38.44
C TRP A 9 11.13 13.69 -38.58
N GLN A 10 12.09 14.07 -39.43
CA GLN A 10 12.32 15.45 -39.83
C GLN A 10 11.29 15.89 -40.88
N SER A 11 10.26 16.63 -40.46
CA SER A 11 9.21 17.15 -41.37
C SER A 11 9.73 18.13 -42.42
N ASP A 12 10.87 18.77 -42.14
CA ASP A 12 11.46 19.82 -42.97
C ASP A 12 12.38 19.28 -44.08
N THR A 13 12.47 17.95 -44.23
CA THR A 13 13.24 17.28 -45.30
C THR A 13 12.35 16.85 -46.46
N ASP A 14 12.89 16.86 -47.68
CA ASP A 14 12.18 16.30 -48.84
C ASP A 14 11.88 14.81 -48.59
N ASN A 15 10.63 14.41 -48.84
CA ASN A 15 10.13 13.08 -48.55
C ASN A 15 10.93 11.97 -49.25
N ARG A 16 11.55 12.23 -50.41
CA ARG A 16 12.36 11.27 -51.17
C ARG A 16 13.71 10.97 -50.52
N ILE A 17 14.21 11.86 -49.67
CA ILE A 17 15.54 11.74 -49.04
C ILE A 17 15.50 11.68 -47.50
N GLY A 18 14.35 12.00 -46.90
CA GLY A 18 14.08 11.90 -45.46
C GLY A 18 12.94 10.93 -45.15
N ARG A 19 11.81 11.45 -44.66
CA ARG A 19 10.67 10.65 -44.14
C ARG A 19 10.30 9.45 -44.98
N GLY A 20 10.05 9.63 -46.27
CA GLY A 20 9.60 8.55 -47.16
C GLY A 20 10.67 7.49 -47.41
N LEU A 21 11.94 7.89 -47.45
CA LEU A 21 13.08 6.97 -47.57
C LEU A 21 13.21 6.10 -46.32
N ILE A 22 13.22 6.75 -45.15
CA ILE A 22 13.39 6.08 -43.86
C ILE A 22 12.19 5.18 -43.56
N GLN A 23 10.95 5.65 -43.80
CA GLN A 23 9.75 4.84 -43.64
C GLN A 23 9.81 3.58 -44.50
N TRP A 24 10.20 3.71 -45.77
CA TRP A 24 10.31 2.56 -46.67
C TRP A 24 11.29 1.52 -46.12
N ALA A 25 12.44 1.97 -45.60
CA ALA A 25 13.46 1.10 -45.02
C ALA A 25 12.95 0.41 -43.75
N LEU A 26 12.29 1.16 -42.85
CA LEU A 26 11.68 0.64 -41.63
C LEU A 26 10.61 -0.41 -41.95
N ASP A 27 9.67 -0.12 -42.84
CA ASP A 27 8.59 -1.05 -43.20
C ASP A 27 9.13 -2.34 -43.84
N ARG A 28 10.26 -2.26 -44.55
CA ARG A 28 10.92 -3.43 -45.14
C ARG A 28 11.68 -4.24 -44.09
N ALA A 29 12.37 -3.58 -43.16
CA ALA A 29 13.04 -4.24 -42.04
C ALA A 29 12.03 -4.98 -41.15
N ILE A 30 10.92 -4.32 -40.78
CA ILE A 30 9.83 -4.94 -40.00
C ILE A 30 9.26 -6.17 -40.71
N ARG A 31 9.00 -6.07 -42.02
CA ARG A 31 8.51 -7.22 -42.81
C ARG A 31 9.49 -8.38 -42.83
N ALA A 32 10.79 -8.10 -42.94
CA ALA A 32 11.82 -9.14 -42.89
C ALA A 32 11.83 -9.83 -41.52
N LEU A 33 11.79 -9.06 -40.43
CA LEU A 33 11.78 -9.59 -39.06
C LEU A 33 10.52 -10.40 -38.75
N ASN A 34 9.34 -9.94 -39.16
CA ASN A 34 8.09 -10.69 -38.96
C ASN A 34 8.05 -12.01 -39.76
N ALA A 35 8.78 -12.08 -40.87
CA ALA A 35 8.90 -13.28 -41.70
C ALA A 35 10.03 -14.23 -41.24
N ASP A 36 10.88 -13.78 -40.32
CA ASP A 36 12.05 -14.52 -39.83
C ASP A 36 11.62 -15.61 -38.84
N ALA A 37 11.99 -16.86 -39.15
CA ALA A 37 11.64 -18.02 -38.35
C ALA A 37 12.48 -18.16 -37.07
N ASP A 38 13.54 -17.36 -36.92
CA ASP A 38 14.41 -17.37 -35.74
C ASP A 38 13.99 -16.31 -34.69
N VAL A 39 13.14 -15.35 -35.06
CA VAL A 39 12.52 -14.40 -34.11
C VAL A 39 11.44 -15.12 -33.31
N ASP A 40 11.35 -14.91 -31.99
CA ASP A 40 10.33 -15.56 -31.14
C ASP A 40 8.92 -15.31 -31.71
N PRO A 41 8.05 -16.33 -31.87
CA PRO A 41 6.66 -16.14 -32.29
C PRO A 41 5.89 -15.07 -31.49
N ALA A 42 6.24 -14.82 -30.23
CA ALA A 42 5.65 -13.76 -29.41
C ALA A 42 6.03 -12.34 -29.88
N ASP A 43 7.14 -12.20 -30.59
CA ASP A 43 7.65 -10.94 -31.14
C ASP A 43 7.30 -10.76 -32.63
N ARG A 44 6.71 -11.78 -33.26
CA ARG A 44 6.22 -11.77 -34.65
C ARG A 44 4.86 -11.11 -34.77
N ASP A 45 4.79 -9.82 -34.46
CA ASP A 45 3.67 -8.94 -34.79
C ASP A 45 4.12 -7.48 -34.68
N LEU A 46 5.25 -7.15 -35.32
CA LEU A 46 5.87 -5.84 -35.26
C LEU A 46 5.28 -4.89 -36.30
N HIS A 47 4.98 -3.65 -35.90
CA HIS A 47 4.40 -2.60 -36.77
C HIS A 47 5.09 -1.25 -36.53
N ALA A 48 5.10 -0.38 -37.55
CA ALA A 48 5.50 1.01 -37.37
C ALA A 48 4.31 1.85 -36.91
N ASP A 49 4.52 2.69 -35.89
CA ASP A 49 3.55 3.69 -35.41
C ASP A 49 4.16 5.10 -35.47
N ARG A 50 3.28 6.11 -35.58
CA ARG A 50 3.65 7.52 -35.75
C ARG A 50 2.49 8.46 -35.44
N ASP A 51 2.81 9.72 -35.14
CA ASP A 51 1.82 10.81 -34.90
C ASP A 51 0.63 10.31 -34.04
N THR A 52 -0.59 10.77 -34.37
CA THR A 52 -1.88 10.33 -33.82
C THR A 52 -2.59 9.32 -34.73
N VAL A 53 -1.87 8.65 -35.64
CA VAL A 53 -2.46 7.65 -36.54
C VAL A 53 -3.17 6.56 -35.71
N ASN A 54 -4.35 6.12 -36.15
CA ASN A 54 -5.20 5.15 -35.44
C ASN A 54 -5.73 5.62 -34.07
N VAL A 55 -5.74 6.93 -33.78
CA VAL A 55 -6.39 7.50 -32.59
C VAL A 55 -7.67 8.23 -32.99
N SER A 56 -8.78 7.93 -32.31
CA SER A 56 -10.10 8.50 -32.62
C SER A 56 -10.25 9.93 -32.10
N GLY A 57 -10.94 10.79 -32.86
CA GLY A 57 -11.31 12.14 -32.43
C GLY A 57 -10.17 13.17 -32.54
N MET A 58 -10.20 14.18 -31.66
CA MET A 58 -9.20 15.25 -31.56
C MET A 58 -8.45 15.14 -30.22
N PRO A 59 -7.55 14.16 -30.07
CA PRO A 59 -6.88 13.93 -28.80
C PRO A 59 -5.80 15.00 -28.53
N PRO A 60 -5.41 15.24 -27.26
CA PRO A 60 -4.27 16.10 -26.95
C PRO A 60 -3.00 15.52 -27.61
N LEU A 61 -2.43 16.28 -28.54
CA LEU A 61 -1.41 15.80 -29.47
C LEU A 61 -0.15 15.26 -28.76
N ALA A 62 0.39 16.03 -27.81
CA ALA A 62 1.61 15.67 -27.08
C ALA A 62 1.41 14.43 -26.19
N ASP A 63 0.35 14.41 -25.37
CA ASP A 63 0.06 13.28 -24.47
C ASP A 63 -0.19 11.99 -25.24
N THR A 64 -0.82 12.09 -26.41
CA THR A 64 -1.08 10.94 -27.28
C THR A 64 0.22 10.37 -27.85
N ILE A 65 1.10 11.25 -28.34
CA ILE A 65 2.41 10.87 -28.89
C ILE A 65 3.28 10.26 -27.79
N PHE A 66 3.35 10.89 -26.62
CA PHE A 66 4.10 10.37 -25.46
C PHE A 66 3.58 9.01 -25.00
N GLY A 67 2.26 8.83 -24.92
CA GLY A 67 1.66 7.53 -24.60
C GLY A 67 1.98 6.43 -25.61
N LYS A 68 2.06 6.76 -26.91
CA LYS A 68 2.50 5.81 -27.95
C LYS A 68 3.99 5.48 -27.84
N ILE A 69 4.83 6.47 -27.55
CA ILE A 69 6.26 6.28 -27.31
C ILE A 69 6.47 5.36 -26.10
N ASP A 70 5.75 5.57 -25.00
CA ASP A 70 5.88 4.79 -23.77
C ASP A 70 5.56 3.30 -23.97
N ARG A 71 4.64 2.99 -24.90
CA ARG A 71 4.24 1.62 -25.25
C ARG A 71 5.07 0.98 -26.37
N SER A 72 5.96 1.72 -27.03
CA SER A 72 6.75 1.21 -28.15
C SER A 72 7.84 0.23 -27.71
N VAL A 73 8.11 -0.83 -28.48
CA VAL A 73 9.22 -1.75 -28.20
C VAL A 73 10.58 -1.16 -28.57
N ALA A 74 10.60 -0.27 -29.56
CA ALA A 74 11.76 0.50 -29.97
C ALA A 74 11.32 1.89 -30.45
N PHE A 75 12.23 2.86 -30.33
CA PHE A 75 12.01 4.22 -30.81
C PHE A 75 13.04 4.56 -31.89
N LEU A 76 12.54 4.98 -33.06
CA LEU A 76 13.35 5.42 -34.19
C LEU A 76 13.25 6.94 -34.34
N SER A 77 14.37 7.65 -34.24
CA SER A 77 14.44 9.09 -34.53
C SER A 77 15.32 9.39 -35.74
N ASP A 78 14.81 10.21 -36.64
CA ASP A 78 15.58 10.88 -37.68
C ASP A 78 16.31 12.10 -37.09
N LEU A 79 17.64 12.03 -36.96
CA LEU A 79 18.49 13.10 -36.42
C LEU A 79 19.14 13.93 -37.53
N THR A 80 18.60 13.88 -38.76
CA THR A 80 19.07 14.70 -39.88
C THR A 80 18.94 16.18 -39.55
N HIS A 81 19.98 16.95 -39.88
CA HIS A 81 19.99 18.39 -39.66
C HIS A 81 19.00 19.10 -40.59
N VAL A 82 18.20 20.01 -40.03
CA VAL A 82 17.21 20.82 -40.78
C VAL A 82 17.34 22.32 -40.56
N ALA A 83 18.04 22.72 -39.49
CA ALA A 83 18.22 24.12 -39.13
C ALA A 83 19.69 24.47 -38.92
N THR A 84 20.03 25.74 -39.13
CA THR A 84 21.35 26.32 -38.82
C THR A 84 21.18 27.37 -37.72
N ARG A 85 21.90 27.22 -36.61
CA ARG A 85 21.96 28.15 -35.48
C ARG A 85 22.78 29.40 -35.84
N THR A 86 22.63 30.46 -35.05
CA THR A 86 23.30 31.76 -35.26
C THR A 86 24.84 31.67 -35.36
N LYS A 87 25.46 30.68 -34.73
CA LYS A 87 26.91 30.42 -34.78
C LYS A 87 27.32 29.43 -35.89
N GLY A 88 26.46 29.15 -36.87
CA GLY A 88 26.73 28.24 -38.00
C GLY A 88 26.61 26.74 -37.69
N GLN A 89 26.32 26.38 -36.45
CA GLN A 89 26.09 24.99 -36.04
C GLN A 89 24.75 24.49 -36.59
N ARG A 90 24.67 23.20 -36.96
CA ARG A 90 23.41 22.61 -37.43
C ARG A 90 22.62 21.94 -36.31
N SER A 91 21.31 21.81 -36.50
CA SER A 91 20.40 21.16 -35.55
C SER A 91 19.30 20.37 -36.25
N PRO A 92 18.89 19.23 -35.69
CA PRO A 92 17.63 18.57 -36.03
C PRO A 92 16.41 19.39 -35.56
N ASN A 93 15.22 19.01 -36.02
CA ASN A 93 13.94 19.59 -35.60
C ASN A 93 13.73 19.40 -34.07
N PRO A 94 13.40 20.49 -33.33
CA PRO A 94 13.17 20.43 -31.89
C PRO A 94 12.07 19.44 -31.44
N ASN A 95 11.04 19.20 -32.25
CA ASN A 95 9.98 18.24 -31.92
C ASN A 95 10.53 16.82 -31.88
N VAL A 96 11.36 16.46 -32.86
CA VAL A 96 12.05 15.16 -32.89
C VAL A 96 12.99 15.01 -31.69
N LEU A 97 13.69 16.08 -31.32
CA LEU A 97 14.57 16.08 -30.14
C LEU A 97 13.78 15.93 -28.83
N LEU A 98 12.60 16.55 -28.73
CA LEU A 98 11.70 16.41 -27.58
C LEU A 98 11.19 14.97 -27.45
N GLU A 99 10.70 14.39 -28.55
CA GLU A 99 10.24 13.00 -28.59
C GLU A 99 11.38 12.02 -28.30
N HIS A 100 12.59 12.28 -28.82
CA HIS A 100 13.78 11.50 -28.52
C HIS A 100 14.16 11.56 -27.04
N GLY A 101 14.12 12.75 -26.43
CA GLY A 101 14.35 12.93 -25.00
C GLY A 101 13.30 12.21 -24.15
N TRP A 102 12.03 12.26 -24.54
CA TRP A 102 10.95 11.54 -23.87
C TRP A 102 11.14 10.03 -23.97
N ALA A 103 11.38 9.52 -25.18
CA ALA A 103 11.64 8.10 -25.44
C ALA A 103 12.86 7.60 -24.66
N LEU A 104 13.92 8.40 -24.59
CA LEU A 104 15.07 8.08 -23.77
C LEU A 104 14.71 7.94 -22.29
N LYS A 105 13.93 8.88 -21.75
CA LYS A 105 13.45 8.84 -20.36
C LYS A 105 12.58 7.62 -20.09
N SER A 106 11.71 7.22 -21.03
CA SER A 106 10.72 6.16 -20.77
C SER A 106 11.15 4.76 -21.20
N ARG A 107 11.96 4.63 -22.26
CA ARG A 107 12.38 3.35 -22.85
C ARG A 107 13.83 2.99 -22.54
N GLY A 108 14.65 3.98 -22.18
CA GLY A 108 16.07 3.83 -21.91
C GLY A 108 16.91 3.63 -23.17
N TRP A 109 18.23 3.76 -23.03
CA TRP A 109 19.19 3.74 -24.15
C TRP A 109 19.13 2.49 -25.01
N GLY A 110 18.86 1.32 -24.42
CA GLY A 110 18.89 0.03 -25.11
C GLY A 110 17.83 -0.13 -26.20
N ARG A 111 16.79 0.73 -26.23
CA ARG A 111 15.67 0.66 -27.19
C ARG A 111 15.65 1.81 -28.19
N MET A 112 16.69 2.65 -28.19
CA MET A 112 16.79 3.82 -29.04
C MET A 112 17.56 3.51 -30.33
N VAL A 113 16.98 3.88 -31.47
CA VAL A 113 17.64 3.82 -32.79
C VAL A 113 17.65 5.22 -33.39
N GLY A 114 18.83 5.77 -33.65
CA GLY A 114 18.98 7.02 -34.39
C GLY A 114 19.36 6.74 -35.84
N VAL A 115 18.81 7.50 -36.78
CA VAL A 115 19.25 7.53 -38.18
C VAL A 115 19.59 8.96 -38.60
N MET A 116 20.48 9.13 -39.57
CA MET A 116 20.86 10.46 -40.03
C MET A 116 21.30 10.44 -41.50
N ASN A 117 20.69 11.31 -42.31
CA ASN A 117 21.14 11.57 -43.68
C ASN A 117 22.31 12.55 -43.68
N THR A 118 23.51 12.06 -43.99
CA THR A 118 24.74 12.86 -43.95
C THR A 118 24.84 13.88 -45.08
N ALA A 119 23.97 13.81 -46.11
CA ALA A 119 23.88 14.85 -47.14
C ALA A 119 23.49 16.22 -46.56
N MET A 120 22.83 16.24 -45.39
CA MET A 120 22.49 17.46 -44.66
C MET A 120 23.55 17.86 -43.62
N GLY A 121 24.74 17.28 -43.70
CA GLY A 121 25.89 17.59 -42.85
C GLY A 121 26.33 16.37 -42.05
N HIS A 122 27.59 15.98 -42.20
CA HIS A 122 28.14 14.85 -41.47
C HIS A 122 28.30 15.20 -39.97
N PRO A 123 28.02 14.27 -39.03
CA PRO A 123 28.17 14.54 -37.60
C PRO A 123 29.61 14.82 -37.14
N ASP A 124 30.62 14.54 -37.96
CA ASP A 124 32.02 14.93 -37.67
C ASP A 124 32.28 16.42 -37.89
N ASP A 125 31.68 17.00 -38.94
CA ASP A 125 31.82 18.42 -39.27
C ASP A 125 30.76 19.27 -38.56
N HIS A 126 29.58 18.68 -38.34
CA HIS A 126 28.41 19.29 -37.74
C HIS A 126 27.89 18.40 -36.61
N PRO A 127 28.51 18.44 -35.42
CA PRO A 127 28.14 17.56 -34.32
C PRO A 127 26.68 17.76 -33.91
N LEU A 128 26.03 16.65 -33.54
CA LEU A 128 24.72 16.67 -32.91
C LEU A 128 24.77 17.47 -31.59
N PRO A 129 23.61 17.91 -31.05
CA PRO A 129 23.54 18.54 -29.74
C PRO A 129 24.31 17.73 -28.66
N PHE A 130 24.93 18.43 -27.71
CA PHE A 130 25.83 17.86 -26.69
C PHE A 130 25.24 16.64 -25.94
N ASP A 131 23.92 16.66 -25.69
CA ASP A 131 23.22 15.56 -25.03
C ASP A 131 23.19 14.27 -25.87
N LEU A 132 23.45 14.35 -27.18
CA LEU A 132 23.50 13.22 -28.10
C LEU A 132 24.93 12.81 -28.50
N THR A 133 25.96 13.54 -28.08
CA THR A 133 27.36 13.27 -28.49
C THR A 133 28.07 12.21 -27.65
N HIS A 134 27.51 11.82 -26.50
CA HIS A 134 28.15 10.89 -25.54
C HIS A 134 27.68 9.43 -25.68
N PHE A 135 26.96 9.10 -26.75
CA PHE A 135 26.30 7.81 -26.94
C PHE A 135 26.61 7.20 -28.31
N LYS A 136 26.13 5.97 -28.55
CA LYS A 136 26.32 5.28 -29.83
C LYS A 136 25.81 6.14 -30.98
N ARG A 137 26.63 6.30 -32.02
CA ARG A 137 26.28 7.11 -33.19
C ARG A 137 25.02 6.60 -33.88
N PRO A 138 24.21 7.50 -34.48
CA PRO A 138 23.11 7.09 -35.34
C PRO A 138 23.62 6.31 -36.54
N ILE A 139 22.75 5.49 -37.11
CA ILE A 139 22.97 4.85 -38.42
C ILE A 139 23.03 5.96 -39.47
N LEU A 140 24.16 6.03 -40.17
CA LEU A 140 24.41 7.05 -41.17
C LEU A 140 24.06 6.50 -42.55
N PHE A 141 23.28 7.26 -43.31
CA PHE A 141 23.08 7.02 -44.73
C PHE A 141 23.33 8.32 -45.50
N HIS A 142 23.64 8.21 -46.79
CA HIS A 142 23.90 9.38 -47.62
C HIS A 142 22.95 9.37 -48.81
N CYS A 143 22.05 10.36 -48.88
CA CYS A 143 21.14 10.53 -50.02
C CYS A 143 20.90 12.04 -50.27
N PRO A 144 21.66 12.67 -51.17
CA PRO A 144 21.43 14.07 -51.54
C PRO A 144 20.15 14.21 -52.36
N ALA A 145 19.60 15.43 -52.43
CA ALA A 145 18.38 15.72 -53.20
C ALA A 145 18.50 15.27 -54.67
N GLU A 146 19.67 15.51 -55.27
CA GLU A 146 20.00 15.19 -56.66
C GLU A 146 20.44 13.72 -56.88
N ALA A 147 20.29 12.85 -55.88
CA ALA A 147 20.64 11.44 -56.02
C ALA A 147 19.87 10.79 -57.18
N SER A 148 20.59 9.97 -57.97
CA SER A 148 19.96 9.12 -58.98
C SER A 148 18.98 8.14 -58.33
N ASP A 149 18.07 7.58 -59.12
CA ASP A 149 17.13 6.58 -58.61
C ASP A 149 17.86 5.30 -58.14
N GLU A 150 18.97 4.94 -58.79
CA GLU A 150 19.85 3.85 -58.40
C GLU A 150 20.50 4.11 -57.04
N ASP A 151 21.11 5.29 -56.85
CA ASP A 151 21.76 5.66 -55.59
C ASP A 151 20.76 5.75 -54.44
N ARG A 152 19.57 6.30 -54.69
CA ARG A 152 18.49 6.36 -53.70
C ARG A 152 18.01 4.97 -53.31
N GLN A 153 17.92 4.06 -54.26
CA GLN A 153 17.54 2.68 -54.00
C GLN A 153 18.64 1.94 -53.22
N ALA A 154 19.92 2.19 -53.53
CA ALA A 154 21.04 1.66 -52.75
C ALA A 154 21.01 2.17 -51.31
N ALA A 155 20.77 3.48 -51.09
CA ALA A 155 20.64 4.06 -49.75
C ALA A 155 19.48 3.45 -48.95
N ARG A 156 18.32 3.22 -49.60
CA ARG A 156 17.17 2.54 -48.99
C ARG A 156 17.49 1.13 -48.54
N LEU A 157 18.15 0.34 -49.39
CA LEU A 157 18.51 -1.05 -49.08
C LEU A 157 19.57 -1.14 -47.99
N GLY A 158 20.56 -0.24 -48.00
CA GLY A 158 21.55 -0.12 -46.94
C GLY A 158 20.90 0.18 -45.60
N LEU A 159 20.07 1.23 -45.55
CA LEU A 159 19.35 1.61 -44.33
C LEU A 159 18.42 0.52 -43.83
N GLN A 160 17.72 -0.20 -44.74
CA GLN A 160 16.89 -1.34 -44.37
C GLN A 160 17.69 -2.40 -43.62
N LYS A 161 18.86 -2.79 -44.15
CA LYS A 161 19.71 -3.82 -43.53
C LYS A 161 20.22 -3.41 -42.15
N ASP A 162 20.61 -2.16 -42.01
CA ASP A 162 21.10 -1.62 -40.74
C ASP A 162 19.98 -1.52 -39.70
N LEU A 163 18.78 -1.09 -40.10
CA LEU A 163 17.60 -1.08 -39.24
C LEU A 163 17.19 -2.49 -38.82
N GLU A 164 17.18 -3.46 -39.73
CA GLU A 164 16.89 -4.86 -39.41
C GLU A 164 17.87 -5.39 -38.34
N SER A 165 19.17 -5.12 -38.52
CA SER A 165 20.20 -5.56 -37.57
C SER A 165 20.04 -4.90 -36.20
N ALA A 166 19.77 -3.59 -36.17
CA ALA A 166 19.57 -2.85 -34.93
C ALA A 166 18.31 -3.31 -34.17
N LEU A 167 17.20 -3.52 -34.89
CA LEU A 167 15.94 -3.97 -34.31
C LEU A 167 16.03 -5.41 -33.82
N ARG A 168 16.69 -6.30 -34.55
CA ARG A 168 16.93 -7.69 -34.11
C ARG A 168 17.67 -7.71 -32.77
N LEU A 169 18.72 -6.91 -32.61
CA LEU A 169 19.45 -6.80 -31.33
C LEU A 169 18.56 -6.31 -30.18
N ILE A 170 17.64 -5.37 -30.44
CA ILE A 170 16.70 -4.90 -29.41
C ILE A 170 15.70 -6.00 -29.04
N LEU A 171 15.23 -6.75 -30.03
CA LEU A 171 14.26 -7.82 -29.82
C LEU A 171 14.91 -9.01 -29.09
N ASP A 172 16.16 -9.35 -29.38
CA ASP A 172 16.85 -10.53 -28.81
C ASP A 172 17.45 -10.29 -27.40
N ASP A 173 17.44 -9.05 -26.91
CA ASP A 173 18.00 -8.72 -25.60
C ASP A 173 17.09 -9.19 -24.46
N GLU A 174 17.41 -10.35 -23.87
CA GLU A 174 16.68 -10.95 -22.74
C GLU A 174 16.60 -10.03 -21.51
N VAL A 175 17.60 -9.18 -21.26
CA VAL A 175 17.59 -8.23 -20.15
C VAL A 175 16.58 -7.12 -20.42
N LEU A 176 16.47 -6.64 -21.65
CA LEU A 176 15.41 -5.71 -22.07
C LEU A 176 14.03 -6.37 -22.12
N ARG A 177 13.93 -7.68 -22.38
CA ARG A 177 12.67 -8.44 -22.25
C ARG A 177 12.21 -8.55 -20.80
N MET A 178 13.13 -8.86 -19.87
CA MET A 178 12.84 -8.95 -18.43
C MET A 178 12.65 -7.58 -17.76
N ALA A 179 13.26 -6.52 -18.31
CA ALA A 179 13.13 -5.14 -17.86
C ALA A 179 12.02 -4.35 -18.59
N GLN A 180 11.05 -5.04 -19.21
CA GLN A 180 9.76 -4.40 -19.47
C GLN A 180 9.09 -4.20 -18.10
N PRO A 181 8.81 -2.96 -17.66
CA PRO A 181 7.93 -2.80 -16.52
C PRO A 181 6.61 -3.51 -16.88
N PRO A 182 6.02 -4.31 -15.96
CA PRO A 182 4.64 -4.73 -16.18
C PRO A 182 3.86 -3.45 -16.45
N VAL A 183 3.04 -3.44 -17.51
CA VAL A 183 2.04 -2.38 -17.70
C VAL A 183 1.31 -2.31 -16.37
N GLU A 184 1.56 -1.25 -15.59
CA GLU A 184 0.89 -1.11 -14.31
C GLU A 184 -0.61 -1.11 -14.64
N PRO A 185 -1.38 -2.06 -14.09
CA PRO A 185 -2.78 -2.19 -14.44
C PRO A 185 -3.46 -0.86 -14.12
N HIS A 186 -4.29 -0.37 -15.06
CA HIS A 186 -4.90 0.94 -14.93
C HIS A 186 -5.62 1.04 -13.57
N PRO A 187 -5.47 2.14 -12.81
CA PRO A 187 -6.03 2.24 -11.46
C PRO A 187 -7.53 1.91 -11.39
N HIS A 188 -8.28 2.30 -12.42
CA HIS A 188 -9.70 1.94 -12.56
C HIS A 188 -9.91 0.42 -12.67
N ASP A 189 -9.11 -0.27 -13.48
CA ASP A 189 -9.22 -1.72 -13.68
C ASP A 189 -8.89 -2.48 -12.39
N VAL A 190 -7.93 -1.97 -11.61
CA VAL A 190 -7.59 -2.54 -10.29
C VAL A 190 -8.74 -2.37 -9.31
N GLU A 191 -9.29 -1.17 -9.20
CA GLU A 191 -10.43 -0.86 -8.32
C GLU A 191 -11.67 -1.67 -8.70
N LEU A 192 -11.98 -1.69 -10.00
CA LEU A 192 -13.14 -2.39 -10.53
C LEU A 192 -13.01 -3.90 -10.38
N LEU A 193 -11.82 -4.49 -10.55
CA LEU A 193 -11.59 -5.92 -10.28
C LEU A 193 -11.86 -6.26 -8.80
N GLN A 194 -11.48 -5.38 -7.86
CA GLN A 194 -11.79 -5.59 -6.44
C GLN A 194 -13.29 -5.47 -6.16
N ARG A 195 -13.98 -4.54 -6.82
CA ARG A 195 -15.44 -4.42 -6.74
C ARG A 195 -16.15 -5.67 -7.25
N TYR A 196 -15.70 -6.25 -8.37
CA TYR A 196 -16.17 -7.55 -8.87
C TYR A 196 -15.96 -8.68 -7.85
N ARG A 197 -14.80 -8.73 -7.18
CA ARG A 197 -14.51 -9.74 -6.14
C ARG A 197 -15.41 -9.59 -4.91
N ALA A 198 -15.68 -8.36 -4.49
CA ALA A 198 -16.60 -8.07 -3.39
C ALA A 198 -18.05 -8.44 -3.76
N GLN A 199 -18.46 -8.23 -5.01
CA GLN A 199 -19.79 -8.58 -5.51
C GLN A 199 -20.03 -10.10 -5.55
N PHE A 200 -18.97 -10.89 -5.75
CA PHE A 200 -19.05 -12.35 -5.81
C PHE A 200 -18.30 -13.03 -4.66
N PRO A 201 -18.79 -12.95 -3.41
CA PRO A 201 -18.13 -13.59 -2.29
C PRO A 201 -18.22 -15.12 -2.42
N GLU A 202 -17.18 -15.86 -2.03
CA GLU A 202 -17.35 -16.85 -0.97
C GLU A 202 -18.62 -17.74 -1.03
N PRO A 203 -19.57 -17.49 -0.11
CA PRO A 203 -20.84 -18.21 -0.05
C PRO A 203 -21.69 -18.19 -1.33
N LEU A 204 -21.68 -17.10 -2.09
CA LEU A 204 -22.44 -17.01 -3.35
C LEU A 204 -21.85 -17.94 -4.41
N ARG A 205 -20.51 -18.02 -4.51
CA ARG A 205 -19.84 -18.92 -5.46
C ARG A 205 -20.15 -20.37 -5.14
N LEU A 206 -20.10 -20.76 -3.88
CA LEU A 206 -20.48 -22.09 -3.42
C LEU A 206 -21.96 -22.38 -3.73
N PHE A 207 -22.85 -21.43 -3.47
CA PHE A 207 -24.27 -21.56 -3.81
C PHE A 207 -24.46 -21.82 -5.31
N LEU A 208 -23.83 -21.03 -6.18
CA LEU A 208 -23.97 -21.19 -7.64
C LEU A 208 -23.41 -22.53 -8.16
N ARG A 209 -22.40 -23.12 -7.49
CA ARG A 209 -21.83 -24.43 -7.83
C ARG A 209 -22.69 -25.59 -7.37
N GLU A 210 -23.22 -25.52 -6.16
CA GLU A 210 -23.75 -26.70 -5.46
C GLU A 210 -25.27 -26.71 -5.37
N HIS A 211 -25.92 -25.54 -5.44
CA HIS A 211 -27.35 -25.45 -5.23
C HIS A 211 -28.15 -25.94 -6.44
N ASN A 212 -29.24 -26.66 -6.15
CA ASN A 212 -30.23 -27.05 -7.12
C ASN A 212 -31.51 -26.22 -6.90
N PHE A 213 -31.87 -25.39 -7.88
CA PHE A 213 -33.03 -24.50 -7.83
C PHE A 213 -34.39 -25.22 -7.69
N GLY A 214 -34.42 -26.55 -7.84
CA GLY A 214 -35.60 -27.36 -7.50
C GLY A 214 -35.84 -27.51 -6.00
N THR A 215 -34.90 -27.06 -5.17
CA THR A 215 -34.99 -27.05 -3.70
C THR A 215 -35.12 -25.63 -3.16
N PRO A 216 -35.76 -25.42 -1.99
CA PRO A 216 -35.88 -24.10 -1.39
C PRO A 216 -34.53 -23.52 -0.97
N TYR A 217 -34.38 -22.20 -1.06
CA TYR A 217 -33.18 -21.50 -0.61
C TYR A 217 -33.51 -20.14 0.02
N PRO A 218 -32.60 -19.57 0.84
CA PRO A 218 -32.78 -18.22 1.35
C PRO A 218 -32.77 -17.22 0.21
N ARG A 219 -33.80 -16.38 0.08
CA ARG A 219 -33.91 -15.37 -1.00
C ARG A 219 -32.65 -14.50 -1.10
N LYS A 220 -32.10 -14.14 0.06
CA LYS A 220 -30.88 -13.33 0.20
C LYS A 220 -29.61 -13.93 -0.42
N ALA A 221 -29.63 -15.22 -0.77
CA ALA A 221 -28.50 -15.87 -1.42
C ALA A 221 -28.18 -15.24 -2.79
N LEU A 222 -29.16 -14.60 -3.44
CA LEU A 222 -29.01 -13.95 -4.74
C LEU A 222 -28.94 -12.43 -4.68
N ASP A 223 -28.98 -11.80 -3.50
CA ASP A 223 -28.94 -10.34 -3.36
C ASP A 223 -27.75 -9.71 -4.11
N PRO A 224 -26.52 -10.29 -4.09
CA PRO A 224 -25.42 -9.70 -4.85
C PRO A 224 -25.63 -9.77 -6.38
N LEU A 225 -26.42 -10.72 -6.88
CA LEU A 225 -26.72 -10.82 -8.31
C LEU A 225 -27.80 -9.81 -8.72
N ASP A 226 -28.79 -9.63 -7.86
CA ASP A 226 -29.87 -8.64 -7.97
C ASP A 226 -29.33 -7.21 -7.94
N ASP A 227 -28.47 -6.90 -6.95
CA ASP A 227 -27.78 -5.62 -6.83
C ASP A 227 -26.98 -5.28 -8.10
N MET A 228 -26.25 -6.26 -8.64
CA MET A 228 -25.48 -6.06 -9.86
C MET A 228 -26.39 -5.82 -11.07
N ALA A 229 -27.46 -6.61 -11.24
CA ALA A 229 -28.41 -6.46 -12.33
C ALA A 229 -29.13 -5.10 -12.30
N ALA A 230 -29.41 -4.58 -11.09
CA ALA A 230 -30.12 -3.33 -10.91
C ALA A 230 -29.24 -2.07 -11.01
N THR A 231 -27.97 -2.14 -10.56
CA THR A 231 -27.16 -0.93 -10.34
C THR A 231 -25.93 -0.81 -11.24
N TRP A 232 -25.51 -1.87 -11.93
CA TRP A 232 -24.28 -1.85 -12.72
C TRP A 232 -24.57 -1.49 -14.18
N ALA A 233 -24.74 -0.19 -14.43
CA ALA A 233 -24.98 0.37 -15.76
C ALA A 233 -24.02 1.52 -16.09
N GLY A 234 -23.67 1.64 -17.38
CA GLY A 234 -22.82 2.70 -17.92
C GLY A 234 -21.31 2.41 -17.86
N ALA A 235 -20.54 3.36 -18.38
CA ALA A 235 -19.10 3.21 -18.62
C ALA A 235 -18.23 3.04 -17.35
N ALA A 236 -18.78 3.35 -16.16
CA ALA A 236 -18.07 3.21 -14.88
C ALA A 236 -17.80 1.74 -14.46
N PHE A 237 -18.36 0.78 -15.20
CA PHE A 237 -18.17 -0.65 -15.00
C PHE A 237 -17.41 -1.29 -16.17
N ASP A 238 -16.84 -0.50 -17.07
CA ASP A 238 -16.07 -1.00 -18.20
C ASP A 238 -14.58 -0.96 -17.88
N PHE A 239 -13.91 -2.10 -18.03
CA PHE A 239 -12.46 -2.19 -17.91
C PHE A 239 -11.79 -1.58 -19.14
N GLU A 240 -10.63 -0.95 -18.92
CA GLU A 240 -9.76 -0.46 -19.98
C GLU A 240 -8.94 -1.59 -20.63
N ASP A 241 -8.55 -2.63 -19.87
CA ASP A 241 -7.99 -3.86 -20.46
C ASP A 241 -9.09 -4.62 -21.23
N GLU A 242 -8.92 -4.69 -22.56
CA GLU A 242 -9.89 -5.31 -23.48
C GLU A 242 -10.20 -6.79 -23.16
N THR A 243 -9.21 -7.52 -22.62
CA THR A 243 -9.40 -8.95 -22.30
C THR A 243 -10.21 -9.11 -21.02
N LEU A 244 -9.90 -8.28 -20.01
CA LEU A 244 -10.65 -8.20 -18.76
C LEU A 244 -12.08 -7.72 -19.01
N GLN A 245 -12.24 -6.72 -19.88
CA GLN A 245 -13.55 -6.20 -20.28
C GLN A 245 -14.40 -7.26 -20.97
N LYS A 246 -13.83 -8.02 -21.91
CA LYS A 246 -14.56 -9.11 -22.57
C LYS A 246 -15.05 -10.17 -21.58
N ALA A 247 -14.23 -10.52 -20.59
CA ALA A 247 -14.62 -11.46 -19.55
C ALA A 247 -15.68 -10.87 -18.60
N ALA A 248 -15.57 -9.59 -18.24
CA ALA A 248 -16.54 -8.89 -17.40
C ALA A 248 -17.93 -8.79 -18.05
N VAL A 249 -17.97 -8.52 -19.36
CA VAL A 249 -19.22 -8.52 -20.16
C VAL A 249 -19.86 -9.90 -20.15
N ALA A 250 -19.09 -10.98 -20.26
CA ALA A 250 -19.62 -12.35 -20.19
C ALA A 250 -20.26 -12.64 -18.83
N VAL A 251 -19.65 -12.20 -17.73
CA VAL A 251 -20.23 -12.31 -16.37
C VAL A 251 -21.54 -11.55 -16.27
N ARG A 252 -21.59 -10.29 -16.73
CA ARG A 252 -22.83 -9.48 -16.68
C ARG A 252 -23.94 -10.07 -17.52
N ALA A 253 -23.62 -10.59 -18.70
CA ALA A 253 -24.58 -11.25 -19.58
C ALA A 253 -25.13 -12.54 -18.95
N ALA A 254 -24.26 -13.37 -18.36
CA ALA A 254 -24.69 -14.58 -17.67
C ALA A 254 -25.54 -14.27 -16.42
N ASN A 255 -25.19 -13.21 -15.67
CA ASN A 255 -25.97 -12.76 -14.52
C ASN A 255 -27.37 -12.29 -14.94
N THR A 256 -27.44 -11.44 -15.97
CA THR A 256 -28.71 -10.94 -16.49
C THR A 256 -29.60 -12.10 -16.94
N SER A 257 -29.03 -13.04 -17.70
CA SER A 257 -29.74 -14.24 -18.15
C SER A 257 -30.28 -15.09 -17.00
N LEU A 258 -29.51 -15.30 -15.93
CA LEU A 258 -29.98 -16.03 -14.76
C LEU A 258 -31.09 -15.26 -14.03
N MET A 259 -30.88 -13.97 -13.76
CA MET A 259 -31.80 -13.15 -12.97
C MET A 259 -33.14 -12.94 -13.66
N GLU A 260 -33.17 -12.79 -14.99
CA GLU A 260 -34.42 -12.76 -15.77
C GLU A 260 -35.29 -13.98 -15.50
N LEU A 261 -34.69 -15.18 -15.49
CA LEU A 261 -35.42 -16.41 -15.23
C LEU A 261 -35.80 -16.57 -13.76
N VAL A 262 -34.95 -16.08 -12.84
CA VAL A 262 -35.27 -16.03 -11.41
C VAL A 262 -36.51 -15.17 -11.16
N TYR A 263 -36.59 -13.97 -11.75
CA TYR A 263 -37.76 -13.11 -11.60
C TYR A 263 -39.03 -13.72 -12.22
N GLU A 264 -38.90 -14.49 -13.30
CA GLU A 264 -40.03 -15.15 -13.95
C GLU A 264 -40.53 -16.38 -13.17
N ARG A 265 -39.62 -17.19 -12.62
CA ARG A 265 -39.92 -18.58 -12.18
C ARG A 265 -39.76 -18.84 -10.69
N VAL A 266 -39.21 -17.90 -9.92
CA VAL A 266 -38.98 -18.09 -8.49
C VAL A 266 -40.02 -17.32 -7.68
N HIS A 267 -40.59 -18.00 -6.70
CA HIS A 267 -41.67 -17.51 -5.85
C HIS A 267 -41.30 -17.62 -4.37
N VAL A 268 -42.02 -16.87 -3.53
CA VAL A 268 -41.91 -16.97 -2.07
C VAL A 268 -42.53 -18.29 -1.62
N MET A 269 -41.83 -19.03 -0.76
CA MET A 269 -42.30 -20.33 -0.25
C MET A 269 -43.26 -20.14 0.93
N ASP A 270 -44.49 -20.64 0.82
CA ASP A 270 -45.46 -20.77 1.92
C ASP A 270 -45.59 -19.53 2.84
N GLN A 271 -45.66 -18.33 2.24
CA GLN A 271 -45.71 -17.02 2.94
C GLN A 271 -44.46 -16.64 3.75
N ASN A 272 -43.40 -17.44 3.72
CA ASN A 272 -42.11 -17.10 4.31
C ASN A 272 -41.29 -16.25 3.35
N HIS A 273 -41.38 -14.92 3.50
CA HIS A 273 -40.68 -13.92 2.67
C HIS A 273 -39.15 -14.09 2.58
N ASN A 274 -38.54 -14.86 3.50
CA ASN A 274 -37.11 -15.11 3.51
C ASN A 274 -36.70 -16.32 2.65
N MET A 275 -37.65 -17.13 2.19
CA MET A 275 -37.40 -18.36 1.43
C MET A 275 -37.97 -18.27 0.02
N ALA A 276 -37.19 -18.76 -0.93
CA ALA A 276 -37.48 -18.76 -2.34
C ALA A 276 -37.45 -20.19 -2.90
N TRP A 277 -38.33 -20.48 -3.85
CA TRP A 277 -38.37 -21.75 -4.57
C TRP A 277 -39.10 -21.60 -5.92
N VAL A 278 -39.01 -22.59 -6.80
CA VAL A 278 -39.66 -22.56 -8.12
C VAL A 278 -41.08 -23.14 -8.15
N LYS A 279 -41.53 -23.77 -7.05
CA LYS A 279 -42.79 -24.54 -7.06
C LYS A 279 -43.98 -23.58 -6.97
N THR A 280 -44.98 -23.84 -7.81
CA THR A 280 -46.29 -23.18 -7.73
C THR A 280 -47.23 -23.92 -6.78
N ASP A 281 -48.35 -23.30 -6.41
CA ASP A 281 -49.41 -23.96 -5.62
C ASP A 281 -49.94 -25.25 -6.28
N GLU A 282 -49.86 -25.33 -7.61
CA GLU A 282 -50.24 -26.53 -8.35
C GLU A 282 -49.19 -27.64 -8.22
N ASP A 283 -47.90 -27.29 -8.28
CA ASP A 283 -46.79 -28.24 -8.07
C ASP A 283 -46.83 -28.86 -6.68
N VAL A 284 -47.23 -28.08 -5.67
CA VAL A 284 -47.39 -28.55 -4.28
C VAL A 284 -48.56 -29.52 -4.16
N ARG A 285 -49.68 -29.27 -4.85
CA ARG A 285 -50.89 -30.10 -4.75
C ARG A 285 -50.85 -31.37 -5.59
N ARG A 286 -50.22 -31.33 -6.78
CA ARG A 286 -50.29 -32.42 -7.77
C ARG A 286 -48.93 -33.02 -8.13
N GLY A 287 -47.87 -32.61 -7.46
CA GLY A 287 -46.50 -32.96 -7.81
C GLY A 287 -45.94 -32.06 -8.92
N MET A 288 -44.62 -32.12 -9.11
CA MET A 288 -43.90 -31.18 -9.98
C MET A 288 -44.32 -31.33 -11.46
N GLN A 289 -44.78 -30.24 -12.05
CA GLN A 289 -45.23 -30.20 -13.43
C GLN A 289 -44.03 -30.21 -14.40
N PRO A 290 -44.20 -30.73 -15.64
CA PRO A 290 -43.12 -30.77 -16.64
C PRO A 290 -42.51 -29.39 -16.94
N ALA A 291 -43.33 -28.33 -16.94
CA ALA A 291 -42.88 -26.96 -17.15
C ALA A 291 -41.98 -26.45 -16.01
N THR A 292 -42.28 -26.81 -14.76
CA THR A 292 -41.48 -26.48 -13.58
C THR A 292 -40.17 -27.27 -13.57
N LEU A 293 -40.20 -28.56 -13.93
CA LEU A 293 -38.99 -29.37 -14.11
C LEU A 293 -38.06 -28.79 -15.18
N ALA A 294 -38.61 -28.32 -16.31
CA ALA A 294 -37.84 -27.66 -17.35
C ALA A 294 -37.23 -26.33 -16.86
N ALA A 295 -37.97 -25.54 -16.08
CA ALA A 295 -37.48 -24.30 -15.49
C ALA A 295 -36.32 -24.53 -14.50
N VAL A 296 -36.42 -25.55 -13.65
CA VAL A 296 -35.33 -25.96 -12.73
C VAL A 296 -34.07 -26.30 -13.51
N LYS A 297 -34.22 -27.10 -14.57
CA LYS A 297 -33.09 -27.49 -15.42
C LYS A 297 -32.42 -26.25 -16.02
N GLU A 298 -33.21 -25.34 -16.57
CA GLU A 298 -32.70 -24.10 -17.17
C GLU A 298 -32.04 -23.18 -16.14
N LEU A 299 -32.63 -22.98 -14.95
CA LEU A 299 -32.04 -22.21 -13.85
C LEU A 299 -30.69 -22.79 -13.42
N ASN A 300 -30.61 -24.11 -13.24
CA ASN A 300 -29.36 -24.78 -12.91
C ASN A 300 -28.31 -24.59 -14.02
N THR A 301 -28.70 -24.71 -15.30
CA THR A 301 -27.78 -24.47 -16.44
C THR A 301 -27.28 -23.03 -16.51
N ARG A 302 -28.15 -22.05 -16.27
CA ARG A 302 -27.75 -20.62 -16.22
C ARG A 302 -26.87 -20.31 -15.01
N SER A 303 -27.12 -20.95 -13.87
CA SER A 303 -26.26 -20.89 -12.68
C SER A 303 -24.86 -21.42 -12.98
N THR A 304 -24.75 -22.59 -13.61
CA THR A 304 -23.47 -23.16 -14.06
C THR A 304 -22.76 -22.22 -15.03
N THR A 305 -23.48 -21.67 -16.00
CA THR A 305 -22.91 -20.72 -16.98
C THR A 305 -22.36 -19.46 -16.30
N LEU A 306 -23.06 -18.95 -15.28
CA LEU A 306 -22.61 -17.78 -14.52
C LEU A 306 -21.36 -18.08 -13.71
N ILE A 307 -21.31 -19.19 -12.96
CA ILE A 307 -20.11 -19.51 -12.17
C ILE A 307 -18.89 -19.80 -13.06
N ASP A 308 -19.09 -20.44 -14.21
CA ASP A 308 -18.03 -20.65 -15.20
C ASP A 308 -17.51 -19.31 -15.76
N ALA A 309 -18.40 -18.35 -16.02
CA ALA A 309 -18.03 -17.01 -16.45
C ALA A 309 -17.26 -16.25 -15.35
N ILE A 310 -17.67 -16.38 -14.08
CA ILE A 310 -16.98 -15.78 -12.93
C ILE A 310 -15.56 -16.38 -12.78
N ASP A 311 -15.41 -17.70 -12.91
CA ASP A 311 -14.11 -18.38 -12.85
C ASP A 311 -13.19 -17.98 -14.00
N ALA A 312 -13.73 -17.90 -15.22
CA ALA A 312 -13.01 -17.42 -16.39
C ALA A 312 -12.55 -15.96 -16.22
N PHE A 313 -13.42 -15.10 -15.70
CA PHE A 313 -13.10 -13.71 -15.38
C PHE A 313 -12.01 -13.61 -14.31
N GLU A 314 -12.08 -14.38 -13.23
CA GLU A 314 -11.04 -14.38 -12.19
C GLU A 314 -9.69 -14.88 -12.72
N LYS A 315 -9.69 -15.87 -13.62
CA LYS A 315 -8.47 -16.35 -14.31
C LYS A 315 -7.85 -15.25 -15.19
N VAL A 316 -8.67 -14.52 -15.94
CA VAL A 316 -8.23 -13.36 -16.74
C VAL A 316 -7.70 -12.26 -15.81
N GLY A 317 -8.45 -11.91 -14.76
CA GLY A 317 -8.06 -10.94 -13.74
C GLY A 317 -6.67 -11.22 -13.16
N ARG A 318 -6.40 -12.46 -12.72
CA ARG A 318 -5.09 -12.87 -12.16
C ARG A 318 -3.93 -12.79 -13.16
N SER A 319 -4.21 -12.98 -14.45
CA SER A 319 -3.17 -12.99 -15.50
C SER A 319 -2.87 -11.59 -16.03
N ARG A 320 -3.88 -10.73 -16.14
CA ARG A 320 -3.80 -9.36 -16.68
C ARG A 320 -3.43 -8.36 -15.61
N ILE A 321 -4.19 -8.37 -14.53
CA ILE A 321 -3.81 -7.71 -13.29
C ILE A 321 -3.04 -8.79 -12.56
N ARG A 322 -1.73 -8.89 -12.87
CA ARG A 322 -0.80 -9.50 -11.92
C ARG A 322 -0.94 -8.63 -10.69
N VAL A 323 -1.85 -9.05 -9.83
CA VAL A 323 -1.83 -8.74 -8.43
C VAL A 323 -0.45 -9.26 -8.05
N ALA A 324 0.56 -8.39 -8.12
CA ALA A 324 1.36 -8.15 -6.93
C ALA A 324 0.28 -8.11 -5.87
N ALA A 325 0.07 -9.25 -5.21
CA ALA A 325 -0.59 -9.24 -3.93
C ALA A 325 0.09 -8.07 -3.28
N GLN A 326 -0.65 -6.97 -3.06
CA GLN A 326 -0.15 -5.94 -2.20
C GLN A 326 0.32 -6.75 -1.01
N PRO A 327 1.64 -6.83 -0.71
CA PRO A 327 2.03 -7.38 0.57
C PRO A 327 1.15 -6.59 1.53
N PRO A 328 0.33 -7.26 2.36
CA PRO A 328 -0.68 -6.60 3.18
C PRO A 328 0.00 -5.36 3.71
N ALA A 329 -0.47 -4.17 3.29
CA ALA A 329 0.35 -2.95 3.29
C ALA A 329 1.17 -3.00 4.56
N ALA A 330 2.50 -3.19 4.45
CA ALA A 330 3.34 -3.48 5.62
C ALA A 330 2.90 -2.47 6.68
N PRO A 331 2.27 -2.93 7.78
CA PRO A 331 1.26 -2.16 8.52
C PRO A 331 1.83 -0.78 8.62
N GLN A 332 1.24 0.17 7.88
CA GLN A 332 1.87 1.47 7.71
C GLN A 332 2.01 1.99 9.13
N VAL A 333 3.23 1.88 9.68
CA VAL A 333 3.42 1.99 11.12
C VAL A 333 3.15 3.44 11.34
N ASP A 334 1.99 3.73 11.93
CA ASP A 334 1.57 5.09 12.20
C ASP A 334 2.79 5.79 12.82
N PRO A 335 3.37 6.81 12.15
CA PRO A 335 4.65 7.39 12.57
C PRO A 335 4.55 7.96 13.99
N ARG A 336 3.32 8.20 14.48
CA ARG A 336 3.03 8.58 15.85
C ARG A 336 3.46 7.52 16.86
N TRP A 337 3.53 6.23 16.51
CA TRP A 337 4.10 5.20 17.39
C TRP A 337 5.59 5.41 17.65
N GLU A 338 6.35 5.77 16.62
CA GLU A 338 7.79 6.05 16.78
C GLU A 338 8.02 7.38 17.49
N ALA A 339 7.21 8.40 17.18
CA ALA A 339 7.21 9.66 17.91
C ALA A 339 6.87 9.47 19.41
N ALA A 340 5.86 8.66 19.73
CA ALA A 340 5.47 8.37 21.10
C ALA A 340 6.58 7.63 21.86
N ARG A 341 7.29 6.71 21.19
CA ARG A 341 8.47 6.05 21.77
C ARG A 341 9.61 7.01 22.04
N ASN A 342 9.87 7.94 21.12
CA ASN A 342 10.86 9.00 21.36
C ASN A 342 10.48 9.89 22.54
N GLU A 343 9.19 10.22 22.70
CA GLU A 343 8.68 10.98 23.84
C GLU A 343 8.88 10.23 25.18
N VAL A 344 8.63 8.91 25.23
CA VAL A 344 8.94 8.09 26.41
C VAL A 344 10.43 8.17 26.78
N ASN A 345 11.31 8.11 25.79
CA ASN A 345 12.76 8.22 26.00
C ASN A 345 13.15 9.61 26.50
N GLU A 346 12.58 10.67 25.96
CA GLU A 346 12.82 12.05 26.42
C GLU A 346 12.39 12.24 27.88
N LEU A 347 11.22 11.72 28.27
CA LEU A 347 10.78 11.73 29.68
C LEU A 347 11.73 10.96 30.60
N ALA A 348 12.27 9.83 30.15
CA ALA A 348 13.24 9.06 30.92
C ALA A 348 14.55 9.83 31.15
N MET A 349 14.96 10.66 30.18
CA MET A 349 16.17 11.48 30.25
C MET A 349 16.03 12.74 31.13
N ASP A 350 14.81 13.17 31.47
CA ASP A 350 14.58 14.37 32.29
C ASP A 350 15.29 14.34 33.64
N ARG A 351 15.41 13.16 34.27
CA ARG A 351 16.14 13.03 35.54
C ARG A 351 17.59 13.49 35.40
N MET A 352 18.26 13.11 34.31
CA MET A 352 19.67 13.48 34.07
C MET A 352 19.82 14.95 33.70
N ARG A 353 18.77 15.56 33.14
CA ARG A 353 18.76 16.96 32.69
C ARG A 353 18.23 17.94 33.74
N GLY A 354 17.85 17.46 34.92
CA GLY A 354 17.24 18.30 35.97
C GLY A 354 15.81 18.75 35.66
N GLY A 355 15.10 18.05 34.77
CA GLY A 355 13.73 18.38 34.35
C GLY A 355 12.62 17.81 35.25
N LEU A 356 12.99 17.17 36.38
CA LEU A 356 12.04 16.60 37.32
C LEU A 356 11.70 17.61 38.44
N PRO A 357 10.42 17.83 38.76
CA PRO A 357 10.03 18.72 39.85
C PRO A 357 10.49 18.26 41.24
N GLU A 358 10.54 16.94 41.47
CA GLU A 358 10.98 16.35 42.74
C GLU A 358 11.48 14.91 42.50
N ILE A 359 12.44 14.44 43.31
CA ILE A 359 12.99 13.08 43.19
C ILE A 359 12.22 12.08 44.05
N VAL A 360 11.81 10.96 43.45
CA VAL A 360 11.15 9.86 44.15
C VAL A 360 12.18 8.89 44.73
N ALA A 361 12.00 8.50 45.98
CA ALA A 361 12.84 7.54 46.70
C ALA A 361 12.86 6.16 46.03
N VAL A 362 14.02 5.50 46.05
CA VAL A 362 14.23 4.15 45.51
C VAL A 362 14.11 3.05 46.60
N PRO A 363 13.72 1.81 46.26
CA PRO A 363 13.30 1.33 44.93
C PRO A 363 11.98 1.95 44.49
N SER A 364 11.88 2.30 43.21
CA SER A 364 10.68 2.91 42.62
C SER A 364 10.23 2.23 41.34
N MET A 365 8.94 2.37 41.02
CA MET A 365 8.40 2.12 39.69
C MET A 365 8.00 3.43 39.03
N THR A 366 8.15 3.51 37.72
CA THR A 366 7.68 4.59 36.87
C THR A 366 6.75 4.05 35.79
N LEU A 367 5.58 4.64 35.68
CA LEU A 367 4.56 4.35 34.68
C LEU A 367 4.43 5.55 33.76
N ARG A 368 4.51 5.34 32.45
CA ARG A 368 4.35 6.40 31.44
C ARG A 368 3.26 6.00 30.45
N ILE A 369 2.40 6.95 30.11
CA ILE A 369 1.45 6.81 29.01
C ILE A 369 1.64 7.98 28.05
N VAL A 370 1.84 7.66 26.77
CA VAL A 370 1.91 8.64 25.68
C VAL A 370 0.80 8.32 24.67
N PRO A 371 -0.31 9.07 24.68
CA PRO A 371 -1.36 8.93 23.67
C PRO A 371 -0.83 9.27 22.28
N LEU A 372 -1.22 8.52 21.25
CA LEU A 372 -0.81 8.80 19.88
C LEU A 372 -1.30 10.17 19.41
N VAL A 373 -2.53 10.54 19.80
CA VAL A 373 -3.11 11.86 19.48
C VAL A 373 -2.29 13.02 20.04
N ALA A 374 -1.49 12.82 21.11
CA ALA A 374 -0.61 13.86 21.63
C ALA A 374 0.56 14.16 20.66
N MET A 375 0.91 13.23 19.77
CA MET A 375 1.98 13.42 18.78
C MET A 375 1.58 14.40 17.66
N ASP A 376 0.27 14.64 17.49
CA ASP A 376 -0.27 15.70 16.63
C ASP A 376 -0.19 17.09 17.30
N ARG A 377 0.35 17.16 18.53
CA ARG A 377 0.53 18.38 19.34
C ARG A 377 -0.75 19.22 19.46
N PRO A 378 -1.85 18.63 19.93
CA PRO A 378 -3.11 19.36 20.10
C PRO A 378 -2.94 20.49 21.11
N ALA A 379 -3.74 21.55 20.96
CA ALA A 379 -3.82 22.61 21.95
C ALA A 379 -4.44 22.05 23.24
N LEU A 380 -3.71 22.16 24.35
CA LEU A 380 -4.17 21.74 25.68
C LEU A 380 -4.78 22.93 26.41
N ASP A 381 -6.00 22.78 26.94
CA ASP A 381 -6.62 23.77 27.82
C ASP A 381 -6.07 23.62 29.25
N PRO A 382 -5.30 24.60 29.77
CA PRO A 382 -4.75 24.54 31.12
C PRO A 382 -5.81 24.34 32.21
N LYS A 383 -7.04 24.86 32.03
CA LYS A 383 -8.12 24.70 33.02
C LYS A 383 -8.62 23.27 33.10
N LEU A 384 -8.74 22.60 31.95
CA LEU A 384 -9.07 21.17 31.91
C LEU A 384 -7.96 20.33 32.53
N VAL A 385 -6.69 20.64 32.23
CA VAL A 385 -5.55 19.94 32.84
C VAL A 385 -5.53 20.12 34.36
N MET A 386 -5.73 21.34 34.88
CA MET A 386 -5.82 21.58 36.32
C MET A 386 -6.96 20.81 36.99
N THR A 387 -8.11 20.71 36.31
CA THR A 387 -9.26 19.92 36.82
C THR A 387 -8.94 18.43 36.84
N ALA A 388 -8.32 17.91 35.78
CA ALA A 388 -7.89 16.52 35.70
C ALA A 388 -6.75 16.21 36.70
N ALA A 389 -5.89 17.19 36.99
CA ALA A 389 -4.77 17.07 37.94
C ALA A 389 -5.22 16.78 39.38
N LEU A 390 -6.49 17.02 39.74
CA LEU A 390 -7.05 16.58 41.01
C LEU A 390 -7.00 15.04 41.20
N ARG A 391 -6.83 14.29 40.10
CA ARG A 391 -6.67 12.83 40.10
C ARG A 391 -5.20 12.37 40.09
N PHE A 392 -4.24 13.30 40.06
CA PHE A 392 -2.82 12.96 40.13
C PHE A 392 -2.44 12.22 41.41
N PRO A 393 -2.98 12.57 42.60
CA PRO A 393 -2.67 11.82 43.81
C PRO A 393 -3.15 10.36 43.73
N PRO A 394 -2.34 9.41 44.24
CA PRO A 394 -2.71 8.00 44.28
C PRO A 394 -3.88 7.72 45.24
N ASP A 395 -4.04 8.57 46.27
CA ASP A 395 -5.12 8.52 47.26
C ASP A 395 -5.55 9.97 47.61
N MET A 396 -6.85 10.17 47.79
CA MET A 396 -7.47 11.45 48.15
C MET A 396 -7.06 11.97 49.53
N GLN A 397 -6.57 11.11 50.43
CA GLN A 397 -6.19 11.49 51.79
C GLN A 397 -4.73 11.95 51.93
N VAL A 398 -3.93 11.85 50.88
CA VAL A 398 -2.51 12.20 50.92
C VAL A 398 -2.32 13.70 50.85
N ARG A 399 -1.47 14.25 51.71
CA ARG A 399 -1.05 15.65 51.60
C ARG A 399 -0.10 15.81 50.41
N VAL A 400 -0.42 16.76 49.54
CA VAL A 400 0.30 16.97 48.29
C VAL A 400 0.74 18.41 48.15
N GLN A 401 1.85 18.60 47.42
CA GLN A 401 2.19 19.86 46.80
C GLN A 401 1.98 19.70 45.29
N SER A 402 1.35 20.70 44.68
CA SER A 402 1.07 20.73 43.24
C SER A 402 1.43 22.08 42.69
N ASP A 403 1.97 22.10 41.48
CA ASP A 403 2.37 23.32 40.78
C ASP A 403 2.43 23.06 39.26
N SER A 404 2.75 24.09 38.48
CA SER A 404 2.86 24.01 37.01
C SER A 404 3.83 25.04 36.43
N ASP A 405 4.40 24.71 35.27
CA ASP A 405 5.28 25.57 34.49
C ASP A 405 4.89 25.55 32.99
N GLU A 406 5.72 26.16 32.13
CA GLU A 406 5.51 26.19 30.67
C GLU A 406 5.53 24.80 30.01
N ARG A 407 6.09 23.79 30.68
CA ARG A 407 6.29 22.44 30.15
C ARG A 407 5.30 21.43 30.72
N GLN A 408 4.92 21.55 31.99
CA GLN A 408 4.24 20.48 32.72
C GLN A 408 3.38 20.98 33.89
N TRP A 409 2.50 20.10 34.36
CA TRP A 409 1.77 20.19 35.63
C TRP A 409 2.16 18.99 36.48
N TRP A 410 2.29 19.15 37.79
CA TRP A 410 2.68 18.04 38.65
C TRP A 410 2.07 18.10 40.04
N SER A 411 2.05 16.94 40.68
CA SER A 411 1.78 16.77 42.09
C SER A 411 2.74 15.75 42.68
N TYR A 412 3.18 15.96 43.92
CA TYR A 412 3.96 14.98 44.67
C TYR A 412 3.56 14.97 46.15
N GLY A 413 3.84 13.86 46.81
CA GLY A 413 3.57 13.69 48.24
C GLY A 413 4.58 14.46 49.11
N LEU A 414 4.11 15.12 50.16
CA LEU A 414 5.02 15.76 51.11
C LEU A 414 5.78 14.71 51.96
N PRO A 415 7.09 14.90 52.22
CA PRO A 415 7.85 14.01 53.10
C PRO A 415 7.22 13.94 54.50
N ARG A 416 7.20 12.74 55.11
CA ARG A 416 6.68 12.56 56.49
C ARG A 416 7.61 13.17 57.55
N ILE A 417 8.90 13.32 57.22
CA ILE A 417 9.93 13.93 58.06
C ILE A 417 10.73 14.89 57.17
N PRO A 418 10.72 16.21 57.43
CA PRO A 418 11.57 17.15 56.73
C PRO A 418 13.03 16.84 57.08
N THR A 419 13.87 16.57 56.08
CA THR A 419 15.33 16.51 56.26
C THR A 419 15.95 17.65 55.46
N ASP A 420 16.97 18.30 56.02
CA ASP A 420 17.55 19.51 55.45
C ASP A 420 18.33 19.27 54.14
N ASN A 421 18.57 18.01 53.75
CA ASN A 421 19.55 17.65 52.70
C ASN A 421 19.04 16.74 51.56
N ASN A 422 17.78 16.28 51.55
CA ASN A 422 17.13 15.69 50.35
C ASN A 422 15.66 15.34 50.67
N PRO A 423 14.67 16.16 50.31
CA PRO A 423 13.26 15.85 50.56
C PRO A 423 12.72 14.87 49.51
N GLU A 424 13.26 13.64 49.47
CA GLU A 424 12.76 12.62 48.56
C GLU A 424 11.26 12.36 48.82
N THR A 425 10.44 12.48 47.76
CA THR A 425 9.02 12.16 47.85
C THR A 425 8.82 10.65 47.71
N ARG A 426 7.71 10.14 48.26
CA ARG A 426 7.31 8.74 48.02
C ARG A 426 6.66 8.53 46.66
N TRP A 427 6.12 9.57 46.05
CA TRP A 427 5.52 9.50 44.71
C TRP A 427 5.44 10.88 44.04
N ARG A 428 5.37 10.87 42.71
CA ARG A 428 5.17 12.04 41.85
C ARG A 428 4.30 11.65 40.66
N THR A 429 3.33 12.48 40.33
CA THR A 429 2.61 12.43 39.04
C THR A 429 2.88 13.72 38.29
N ARG A 430 3.14 13.64 36.99
CA ARG A 430 3.25 14.81 36.12
C ARG A 430 2.59 14.59 34.77
N PHE A 431 2.01 15.66 34.24
CA PHE A 431 1.47 15.75 32.89
C PHE A 431 2.33 16.73 32.10
N VAL A 432 2.92 16.27 31.00
CA VAL A 432 3.97 16.96 30.24
C VAL A 432 3.48 17.22 28.81
N ARG A 433 3.68 18.44 28.30
CA ARG A 433 3.34 18.78 26.91
C ARG A 433 4.18 17.93 25.93
N PRO A 434 3.59 17.43 24.82
CA PRO A 434 2.28 17.80 24.28
C PRO A 434 1.08 16.99 24.82
N GLY A 435 1.28 16.06 25.76
CA GLY A 435 0.17 15.27 26.32
C GLY A 435 0.59 13.93 26.93
N ALA A 436 1.84 13.79 27.35
CA ALA A 436 2.33 12.60 28.01
C ALA A 436 2.08 12.69 29.53
N ILE A 437 1.86 11.55 30.19
CA ILE A 437 1.68 11.51 31.64
C ILE A 437 2.60 10.46 32.26
N GLU A 438 3.20 10.81 33.39
CA GLU A 438 4.14 9.97 34.13
C GLU A 438 3.75 9.92 35.61
N PHE A 439 3.78 8.72 36.18
CA PHE A 439 3.68 8.48 37.61
C PHE A 439 4.89 7.68 38.09
N GLU A 440 5.58 8.17 39.11
CA GLU A 440 6.67 7.46 39.76
C GLU A 440 6.34 7.29 41.25
N THR A 441 6.49 6.08 41.80
CA THR A 441 6.25 5.80 43.22
C THR A 441 7.26 4.81 43.77
N MET A 442 7.61 4.97 45.04
CA MET A 442 8.39 4.01 45.80
C MET A 442 7.60 2.70 45.95
N ILE A 443 8.23 1.55 45.74
CA ILE A 443 7.59 0.22 45.77
C ILE A 443 7.91 -0.61 47.01
N GLY A 444 8.92 -0.21 47.78
CA GLY A 444 9.36 -0.92 48.97
C GLY A 444 10.43 -0.13 49.69
N ALA A 445 10.71 -0.50 50.94
CA ALA A 445 11.78 0.06 51.74
C ALA A 445 12.52 -1.07 52.43
N ARG A 446 13.81 -0.87 52.71
CA ARG A 446 14.57 -1.82 53.53
C ARG A 446 14.01 -1.81 54.95
N VAL A 447 13.77 -2.99 55.49
CA VAL A 447 13.36 -3.19 56.88
C VAL A 447 14.56 -3.70 57.65
N ASP A 448 14.90 -3.00 58.74
CA ASP A 448 16.08 -3.30 59.57
C ASP A 448 17.39 -3.42 58.76
N ASN A 449 18.18 -4.47 59.03
CA ASN A 449 19.43 -4.78 58.35
C ASN A 449 19.26 -5.90 57.30
N ASP A 450 18.03 -6.15 56.80
CA ASP A 450 17.81 -7.18 55.79
C ASP A 450 18.52 -6.78 54.48
N PRO A 451 19.38 -7.64 53.91
CA PRO A 451 19.98 -7.39 52.60
C PRO A 451 18.93 -7.30 51.47
N GLN A 452 17.73 -7.83 51.65
CA GLN A 452 16.67 -7.86 50.63
C GLN A 452 15.55 -6.86 50.93
N ILE A 453 14.94 -6.34 49.87
CA ILE A 453 13.70 -5.57 49.92
C ILE A 453 12.59 -6.46 49.37
N VAL A 454 11.80 -7.05 50.28
CA VAL A 454 10.70 -7.94 49.92
C VAL A 454 9.50 -7.13 49.47
N VAL A 455 8.98 -7.43 48.28
CA VAL A 455 7.78 -6.81 47.70
C VAL A 455 6.76 -7.90 47.35
N ASP A 456 5.51 -7.73 47.78
CA ASP A 456 4.42 -8.63 47.37
C ASP A 456 4.12 -8.40 45.87
N GLY A 457 4.34 -9.42 45.06
CA GLY A 457 4.21 -9.28 43.61
C GLY A 457 2.77 -9.08 43.15
N ARG A 458 1.76 -9.63 43.85
CA ARG A 458 0.34 -9.45 43.48
C ARG A 458 -0.15 -8.05 43.85
N GLU A 459 0.28 -7.52 44.99
CA GLU A 459 0.02 -6.13 45.35
C GLU A 459 0.68 -5.16 44.36
N LEU A 460 1.91 -5.46 43.94
CA LEU A 460 2.62 -4.65 42.94
C LEU A 460 1.90 -4.65 41.58
N GLU A 461 1.48 -5.82 41.08
CA GLU A 461 0.68 -5.89 39.84
C GLU A 461 -0.63 -5.11 39.95
N THR A 462 -1.34 -5.26 41.07
CA THR A 462 -2.58 -4.53 41.34
C THR A 462 -2.34 -3.02 41.33
N ALA A 463 -1.25 -2.57 41.95
CA ALA A 463 -0.85 -1.17 41.96
C ALA A 463 -0.56 -0.66 40.54
N ILE A 464 0.18 -1.43 39.73
CA ILE A 464 0.47 -1.06 38.34
C ILE A 464 -0.82 -0.87 37.53
N VAL A 465 -1.74 -1.83 37.57
CA VAL A 465 -3.04 -1.73 36.85
C VAL A 465 -3.82 -0.50 37.33
N THR A 466 -3.98 -0.36 38.65
CA THR A 466 -4.75 0.72 39.27
C THR A 466 -4.22 2.10 38.89
N HIS A 467 -2.89 2.25 38.86
CA HIS A 467 -2.27 3.52 38.51
C HIS A 467 -2.33 3.79 37.00
N LEU A 468 -2.11 2.78 36.13
CA LEU A 468 -2.26 2.96 34.68
C LEU A 468 -3.68 3.39 34.29
N GLU A 469 -4.70 2.75 34.86
CA GLU A 469 -6.10 3.11 34.58
C GLU A 469 -6.45 4.50 35.12
N ARG A 470 -5.89 4.90 36.27
CA ARG A 470 -6.02 6.27 36.77
C ARG A 470 -5.40 7.28 35.82
N LEU A 471 -4.19 7.03 35.33
CA LEU A 471 -3.51 7.91 34.38
C LEU A 471 -4.27 8.01 33.05
N ALA A 472 -4.78 6.89 32.54
CA ALA A 472 -5.67 6.89 31.38
C ALA A 472 -6.95 7.72 31.62
N GLY A 473 -7.54 7.62 32.81
CA GLY A 473 -8.69 8.45 33.20
C GLY A 473 -8.39 9.95 33.32
N VAL A 474 -7.14 10.33 33.59
CA VAL A 474 -6.69 11.74 33.50
C VAL A 474 -6.59 12.18 32.04
N LEU A 475 -5.96 11.36 31.19
CA LEU A 475 -5.80 11.63 29.76
C LEU A 475 -7.15 11.79 29.06
N ALA A 476 -8.11 10.92 29.38
CA ALA A 476 -9.47 11.01 28.88
C ALA A 476 -10.17 12.31 29.30
N ALA A 477 -9.96 12.78 30.54
CA ALA A 477 -10.57 14.03 31.03
C ALA A 477 -10.04 15.29 30.33
N VAL A 478 -8.86 15.22 29.70
CA VAL A 478 -8.28 16.30 28.89
C VAL A 478 -8.45 16.09 27.39
N GLY A 479 -9.23 15.07 26.98
CA GLY A 479 -9.55 14.79 25.57
C GLY A 479 -8.48 14.01 24.81
N LEU A 480 -7.49 13.42 25.49
CA LEU A 480 -6.44 12.61 24.88
C LEU A 480 -6.80 11.12 24.97
N THR A 481 -7.79 10.71 24.16
CA THR A 481 -8.30 9.33 24.08
C THR A 481 -7.78 8.58 22.85
N GLY A 482 -8.07 7.27 22.75
CA GLY A 482 -7.66 6.43 21.63
C GLY A 482 -6.36 5.67 21.90
N PRO A 483 -5.60 5.30 20.85
CA PRO A 483 -4.41 4.47 21.01
C PRO A 483 -3.28 5.20 21.71
N GLY A 484 -2.41 4.45 22.39
CA GLY A 484 -1.28 5.00 23.13
C GLY A 484 -0.20 3.98 23.44
N LEU A 485 0.99 4.49 23.76
CA LEU A 485 2.12 3.71 24.22
C LEU A 485 2.20 3.76 25.76
N VAL A 486 2.33 2.59 26.39
CA VAL A 486 2.53 2.44 27.82
C VAL A 486 3.93 1.88 28.08
N ALA A 487 4.67 2.50 28.99
CA ALA A 487 6.00 2.05 29.40
C ALA A 487 6.08 1.93 30.92
N ILE A 488 6.67 0.84 31.39
CA ILE A 488 6.85 0.52 32.81
C ILE A 488 8.34 0.30 33.06
N ALA A 489 8.88 1.04 34.03
CA ALA A 489 10.27 0.98 34.42
C ALA A 489 10.41 0.89 35.93
N PHE A 490 11.48 0.25 36.40
CA PHE A 490 11.85 0.18 37.80
C PHE A 490 13.28 0.65 38.01
N ARG A 491 13.55 1.24 39.17
CA ARG A 491 14.85 1.78 39.55
C ARG A 491 15.22 1.42 40.98
N GLY A 492 16.51 1.19 41.21
CA GLY A 492 17.08 0.85 42.53
C GLY A 492 16.62 -0.53 43.00
N VAL A 493 16.39 -1.45 42.06
CA VAL A 493 15.80 -2.76 42.32
C VAL A 493 16.83 -3.88 42.48
N GLU A 494 18.10 -3.56 42.71
CA GLU A 494 19.18 -4.56 42.88
C GLU A 494 18.85 -5.57 43.98
N ASP A 495 18.31 -5.05 45.08
CA ASP A 495 18.01 -5.81 46.29
C ASP A 495 16.53 -6.23 46.38
N VAL A 496 15.72 -5.92 45.38
CA VAL A 496 14.28 -6.23 45.40
C VAL A 496 14.03 -7.69 45.06
N GLU A 497 13.25 -8.37 45.90
CA GLU A 497 12.73 -9.72 45.67
C GLU A 497 11.19 -9.69 45.63
N LEU A 498 10.62 -10.17 44.53
CA LEU A 498 9.18 -10.36 44.38
C LEU A 498 8.76 -11.69 45.00
N THR A 499 7.78 -11.60 45.89
CA THR A 499 7.27 -12.77 46.61
C THR A 499 5.83 -13.10 46.22
N ARG A 500 5.50 -14.40 46.31
CA ARG A 500 4.15 -14.96 46.30
C ARG A 500 4.02 -15.95 47.46
N ALA A 501 2.80 -16.40 47.74
CA ALA A 501 2.44 -17.19 48.93
C ALA A 501 3.32 -18.42 49.29
N ARG A 502 4.11 -18.98 48.35
CA ARG A 502 4.97 -20.15 48.60
C ARG A 502 6.48 -19.85 48.71
N GLY A 503 6.91 -18.60 48.61
CA GLY A 503 8.33 -18.20 48.62
C GLY A 503 9.15 -18.80 47.47
N GLY A 504 10.42 -18.38 47.31
CA GLY A 504 11.31 -18.92 46.27
C GLY A 504 11.62 -17.97 45.11
N GLY A 505 11.42 -16.66 45.31
CA GLY A 505 11.95 -15.64 44.42
C GLY A 505 13.46 -15.49 44.57
N ARG A 506 14.05 -14.64 43.76
CA ARG A 506 15.42 -14.15 43.91
C ARG A 506 15.46 -12.64 43.70
N THR A 507 16.49 -12.01 44.22
CA THR A 507 16.75 -10.58 43.96
C THR A 507 16.91 -10.31 42.46
N ILE A 508 16.38 -9.16 41.99
CA ILE A 508 16.44 -8.77 40.57
C ILE A 508 17.89 -8.47 40.14
N ARG A 509 18.74 -7.96 41.04
CA ARG A 509 20.18 -7.68 40.82
C ARG A 509 20.48 -6.75 39.65
N LYS A 510 19.54 -5.86 39.32
CA LYS A 510 19.71 -4.83 38.29
C LYS A 510 19.40 -3.46 38.88
N PRO A 511 20.21 -2.42 38.59
CA PRO A 511 19.92 -1.07 39.02
C PRO A 511 18.65 -0.51 38.38
N GLU A 512 18.37 -0.89 37.14
CA GLU A 512 17.14 -0.55 36.45
C GLU A 512 16.57 -1.78 35.73
N LEU A 513 15.24 -1.87 35.69
CA LEU A 513 14.51 -2.89 34.95
C LEU A 513 13.46 -2.19 34.07
N LEU A 514 13.62 -2.27 32.76
CA LEU A 514 12.66 -1.79 31.78
C LEU A 514 11.82 -2.97 31.31
N LEU A 515 10.49 -2.86 31.43
CA LEU A 515 9.58 -3.86 30.86
C LEU A 515 9.34 -3.57 29.37
N PRO A 516 8.95 -4.59 28.56
CA PRO A 516 8.60 -4.38 27.17
C PRO A 516 7.50 -3.33 27.00
N GLU A 517 7.67 -2.43 26.03
CA GLU A 517 6.68 -1.41 25.69
C GLU A 517 5.34 -2.06 25.31
N LEU A 518 4.25 -1.52 25.83
CA LEU A 518 2.90 -1.99 25.53
C LEU A 518 2.20 -1.00 24.61
N ARG A 519 1.78 -1.47 23.42
CA ARG A 519 0.89 -0.72 22.54
C ARG A 519 -0.55 -1.02 22.94
N VAL A 520 -1.32 0.03 23.22
CA VAL A 520 -2.72 -0.07 23.59
C VAL A 520 -3.55 0.59 22.49
N ASP A 521 -4.51 -0.14 21.91
CA ASP A 521 -5.36 0.38 20.83
C ASP A 521 -6.40 1.40 21.33
N ASP A 522 -6.82 1.27 22.59
CA ASP A 522 -7.73 2.18 23.26
C ASP A 522 -7.34 2.32 24.74
N LEU A 523 -6.79 3.49 25.09
CA LEU A 523 -6.40 3.80 26.47
C LEU A 523 -7.58 3.80 27.46
N SER A 524 -8.83 3.85 26.99
CA SER A 524 -10.01 3.76 27.86
C SER A 524 -10.42 2.32 28.21
N ALA A 525 -9.85 1.33 27.54
CA ALA A 525 -10.10 -0.08 27.82
C ALA A 525 -9.42 -0.55 29.12
N PRO A 526 -9.95 -1.61 29.78
CA PRO A 526 -9.30 -2.22 30.94
C PRO A 526 -7.85 -2.64 30.65
N MET A 527 -6.91 -2.26 31.52
CA MET A 527 -5.47 -2.46 31.26
C MET A 527 -4.99 -3.85 31.67
N GLN A 528 -5.64 -4.47 32.66
CA GLN A 528 -5.24 -5.77 33.21
C GLN A 528 -5.02 -6.86 32.14
N PRO A 529 -5.92 -7.09 31.16
CA PRO A 529 -5.75 -8.16 30.18
C PRO A 529 -4.53 -7.97 29.26
N LEU A 530 -4.07 -6.73 29.09
CA LEU A 530 -3.02 -6.35 28.16
C LEU A 530 -1.62 -6.47 28.75
N LEU A 531 -1.50 -6.54 30.08
CA LEU A 531 -0.22 -6.48 30.82
C LEU A 531 0.46 -7.84 31.05
N ARG A 532 -0.04 -8.91 30.43
CA ARG A 532 0.45 -10.27 30.64
C ARG A 532 1.96 -10.41 30.42
N ASP A 533 2.45 -9.88 29.30
CA ASP A 533 3.85 -10.01 28.93
C ASP A 533 4.75 -9.17 29.84
N GLN A 534 4.30 -7.97 30.20
CA GLN A 534 4.99 -7.10 31.15
C GLN A 534 5.16 -7.81 32.51
N PHE A 535 4.08 -8.39 33.03
CA PHE A 535 4.13 -9.09 34.30
C PHE A 535 4.97 -10.36 34.23
N ASN A 536 4.88 -11.15 33.16
CA ASN A 536 5.75 -12.31 32.98
C ASN A 536 7.24 -11.94 33.05
N VAL A 537 7.66 -10.88 32.36
CA VAL A 537 9.05 -10.40 32.39
C VAL A 537 9.45 -9.92 33.78
N LEU A 538 8.56 -9.20 34.48
CA LEU A 538 8.80 -8.73 35.85
C LEU A 538 9.05 -9.90 36.82
N TRP A 539 8.20 -10.92 36.79
CA TRP A 539 8.34 -12.11 37.64
C TRP A 539 9.60 -12.93 37.29
N GLN A 540 9.90 -13.10 36.01
CA GLN A 540 11.12 -13.78 35.56
C GLN A 540 12.40 -13.03 35.98
N ALA A 541 12.37 -11.69 35.99
CA ALA A 541 13.47 -10.89 36.51
C ALA A 541 13.77 -11.21 37.98
N SER A 542 12.74 -11.49 38.77
CA SER A 542 12.85 -11.97 40.16
C SER A 542 12.88 -13.50 40.29
N GLY A 543 13.21 -14.25 39.23
CA GLY A 543 13.53 -15.68 39.30
C GLY A 543 12.38 -16.66 39.14
N TRP A 544 11.16 -16.18 38.87
CA TRP A 544 9.99 -17.02 38.68
C TRP A 544 9.84 -17.38 37.19
N ALA A 545 10.34 -18.57 36.82
CA ALA A 545 10.37 -19.02 35.43
C ALA A 545 8.97 -19.21 34.82
N ASP A 546 7.97 -19.50 35.64
CA ASP A 546 6.56 -19.67 35.28
C ASP A 546 5.82 -18.34 35.06
N GLY A 547 6.48 -17.19 35.29
CA GLY A 547 5.91 -15.88 35.03
C GLY A 547 4.88 -15.44 36.07
N SER A 548 3.96 -14.58 35.66
CA SER A 548 2.97 -13.99 36.56
C SER A 548 1.94 -15.01 37.04
N PRO A 549 1.63 -15.05 38.35
CA PRO A 549 0.59 -15.92 38.91
C PRO A 549 -0.83 -15.40 38.66
N SER A 550 -1.00 -14.28 37.94
CA SER A 550 -2.29 -13.60 37.76
C SER A 550 -2.99 -13.93 36.44
N PHE A 551 -2.33 -14.66 35.53
CA PHE A 551 -2.88 -15.06 34.22
C PHE A 551 -2.90 -16.59 34.01
N GLY A 552 -2.59 -17.36 35.05
CA GLY A 552 -2.51 -18.82 35.03
C GLY A 552 -3.72 -19.53 35.62
#